data_AF-A0A0M2KB30-F1
#
_entry.id   AF-A0A0M2KB30-F1
#
_cell.length_a   1.000
_cell.length_b   1.000
_cell.length_c   1.000
_cell.angle_alpha   90.00
_cell.angle_beta   90.00
_cell.angle_gamma   90.00
#
_symmetry.space_group_name_H-M   'P 1'
#
loop_
_entity.id
_entity.type
_entity.pdbx_description
1 polymer ?
#
loop_
_entity_poly.entity_id
_entity_poly.type
_entity_poly.pdbx_seq_one_letter_code
_entity_poly.pdbx_strand_id
1 'polypeptide(L)'
;MSGYKVLFIFIALLQWARLGVIVNKMTVYRIPLGNSKSGDLEGAKTLFENNEKMFENTLLSKYAEDYRYFMLHETFTVLSVTHDMIEYTCKLNFYAGCTDQNETFDEHASVRYRIEDDHIVFELDETVWYPQ
;
A
#
# COMPACT_ATOMS: atom_id res chain seq x y z
N MET A 1 -33.79 -44.25 -18.19
CA MET A 1 -33.59 -43.01 -18.97
C MET A 1 -34.53 -41.97 -18.37
N SER A 2 -34.07 -40.92 -17.70
CA SER A 2 -33.40 -39.78 -18.35
C SER A 2 -32.66 -38.98 -17.27
N GLY A 3 -31.33 -39.14 -17.25
CA GLY A 3 -30.41 -38.53 -16.28
C GLY A 3 -29.90 -37.16 -16.73
N TYR A 4 -30.79 -36.15 -16.76
CA TYR A 4 -30.43 -34.80 -17.21
C TYR A 4 -30.92 -33.67 -16.27
N LYS A 5 -30.99 -33.90 -14.96
CA LYS A 5 -31.41 -32.84 -14.01
C LYS A 5 -30.40 -32.46 -12.92
N VAL A 6 -29.24 -33.12 -12.85
CA VAL A 6 -28.23 -32.82 -11.79
C VAL A 6 -26.98 -32.14 -12.35
N LEU A 7 -26.81 -32.08 -13.68
CA LEU A 7 -25.58 -31.56 -14.31
C LEU A 7 -25.69 -30.11 -14.83
N PHE A 8 -26.64 -29.31 -14.33
CA PHE A 8 -26.76 -27.89 -14.72
C PHE A 8 -26.56 -26.89 -13.58
N ILE A 9 -26.48 -27.36 -12.32
CA ILE A 9 -26.30 -26.46 -11.16
C ILE A 9 -24.81 -26.24 -10.83
N PHE A 10 -23.91 -27.11 -11.28
CA PHE A 10 -22.47 -26.98 -10.99
C PHE A 10 -21.66 -26.11 -11.96
N ILE A 11 -22.21 -25.74 -13.13
CA ILE A 11 -21.48 -24.93 -14.12
C ILE A 11 -21.76 -23.42 -13.97
N ALA A 12 -22.86 -23.03 -13.32
CA ALA A 12 -23.21 -21.61 -13.14
C ALA A 12 -22.50 -20.93 -11.95
N LEU A 13 -21.90 -21.68 -11.02
CA LEU A 13 -21.14 -21.14 -9.88
C LEU A 13 -19.65 -20.91 -10.19
N LEU A 14 -19.14 -21.45 -11.30
CA LEU A 14 -17.75 -21.26 -11.74
C LEU A 14 -17.57 -20.13 -12.77
N GLN A 15 -18.65 -19.45 -13.17
CA GLN A 15 -18.59 -18.33 -14.12
C GLN A 15 -18.56 -16.94 -13.47
N TRP A 16 -18.59 -16.84 -12.14
CA TRP A 16 -18.44 -15.56 -11.41
C TRP A 16 -17.00 -15.19 -11.08
N ALA A 17 -16.02 -16.04 -11.41
CA ALA A 17 -14.59 -15.73 -11.24
C ALA A 17 -13.98 -14.95 -12.42
N ARG A 18 -14.81 -14.46 -13.37
CA ARG A 18 -14.39 -13.74 -14.58
C ARG A 18 -14.89 -12.29 -14.69
N LEU A 19 -15.29 -11.71 -13.57
CA LEU A 19 -15.39 -10.28 -13.39
C LEU A 19 -14.41 -9.95 -12.27
N GLY A 20 -13.36 -9.20 -12.59
CA GLY A 20 -12.33 -8.80 -11.64
C GLY A 20 -12.98 -8.06 -10.47
N VAL A 21 -13.26 -8.79 -9.39
CA VAL A 21 -13.57 -8.20 -8.10
C VAL A 21 -12.25 -7.63 -7.63
N ILE A 22 -12.09 -6.32 -7.81
CA ILE A 22 -11.06 -5.57 -7.10
C ILE A 22 -11.37 -5.79 -5.62
N VAL A 23 -10.62 -6.67 -4.96
CA VAL A 23 -10.73 -6.84 -3.52
C VAL A 23 -10.02 -5.65 -2.92
N ASN A 24 -10.80 -4.70 -2.41
CA ASN A 24 -10.24 -3.56 -1.66
C ASN A 24 -9.45 -4.13 -0.47
N LYS A 25 -8.15 -3.83 -0.43
CA LYS A 25 -7.21 -4.31 0.59
C LYS A 25 -6.76 -3.13 1.43
N MET A 26 -7.50 -2.84 2.49
CA MET A 26 -7.14 -1.83 3.49
C MET A 26 -6.39 -2.49 4.65
N THR A 27 -5.18 -2.03 4.95
CA THR A 27 -4.35 -2.54 6.05
C THR A 27 -4.20 -1.49 7.14
N VAL A 28 -4.47 -1.86 8.40
CA VAL A 28 -4.29 -1.00 9.57
C VAL A 28 -2.90 -1.23 10.16
N TYR A 29 -2.11 -0.16 10.24
CA TYR A 29 -0.80 -0.17 10.86
C TYR A 29 -0.81 0.58 12.19
N ARG A 30 0.09 0.17 13.11
CA ARG A 30 0.26 0.79 14.42
C ARG A 30 1.75 0.96 14.71
N ILE A 31 2.18 2.19 15.00
CA ILE A 31 3.55 2.50 15.43
C ILE A 31 3.49 2.99 16.88
N PRO A 32 4.20 2.35 17.83
CA PRO A 32 4.27 2.84 19.21
C PRO A 32 4.89 4.25 19.25
N LEU A 33 4.31 5.17 20.02
CA LEU A 33 4.87 6.51 20.23
C LEU A 33 6.18 6.47 21.01
N GLY A 34 6.34 5.49 21.91
CA GLY A 34 7.54 5.32 22.72
C GLY A 34 7.77 6.52 23.65
N ASN A 35 8.83 7.29 23.41
CA ASN A 35 9.12 8.50 24.18
C ASN A 35 8.53 9.77 23.57
N SER A 36 8.00 9.69 22.34
CA SER A 36 7.35 10.83 21.68
C SER A 36 6.00 11.11 22.33
N LYS A 37 5.71 12.37 22.60
CA LYS A 37 4.43 12.77 23.20
C LYS A 37 3.37 12.91 22.12
N SER A 38 2.11 12.70 22.50
CA SER A 38 0.98 13.11 21.66
C SER A 38 1.09 14.60 21.31
N GLY A 39 1.10 14.92 20.02
CA GLY A 39 1.27 16.29 19.50
C GLY A 39 2.71 16.69 19.17
N ASP A 40 3.69 15.81 19.38
CA ASP A 40 5.06 15.99 18.88
C ASP A 40 5.14 15.65 17.39
N LEU A 41 4.99 16.67 16.54
CA LEU A 41 4.99 16.50 15.08
C LEU A 41 6.35 16.02 14.55
N GLU A 42 7.46 16.50 15.14
CA GLU A 42 8.81 16.05 14.76
C GLU A 42 9.06 14.60 15.17
N GLY A 43 8.55 14.21 16.35
CA GLY A 43 8.52 12.81 16.79
C GLY A 43 7.72 11.92 15.84
N ALA A 44 6.51 12.35 15.46
CA ALA A 44 5.67 11.62 14.51
C ALA A 44 6.36 11.46 13.14
N LYS A 45 6.94 12.53 12.61
CA LYS A 45 7.75 12.50 11.38
C LYS A 45 8.85 11.43 11.47
N THR A 46 9.66 11.49 12.53
CA THR A 46 10.77 10.55 12.76
C THR A 46 10.27 9.10 12.85
N LEU A 47 9.12 8.88 13.51
CA LEU A 47 8.51 7.55 13.62
C LEU A 47 8.07 7.01 12.25
N PHE A 48 7.47 7.84 11.39
CA PHE A 48 7.10 7.42 10.04
C PHE A 48 8.32 7.10 9.18
N GLU A 49 9.35 7.96 9.19
CA GLU A 49 10.59 7.73 8.42
C GLU A 49 11.31 6.44 8.85
N ASN A 50 11.35 6.15 10.16
CA ASN A 50 11.93 4.90 10.68
C ASN A 50 11.11 3.64 10.38
N ASN A 51 9.87 3.78 9.92
CA ASN A 51 8.96 2.68 9.58
C ASN A 51 8.61 2.66 8.09
N GLU A 52 9.49 3.15 7.23
CA GLU A 52 9.27 3.28 5.78
C GLU A 52 8.74 2.00 5.10
N LYS A 53 9.17 0.82 5.57
CA LYS A 53 8.76 -0.49 5.03
C LYS A 53 7.25 -0.74 5.11
N MET A 54 6.54 -0.10 6.04
CA MET A 54 5.08 -0.24 6.14
C MET A 54 4.35 0.32 4.93
N PHE A 55 4.98 1.24 4.18
CA PHE A 55 4.38 1.93 3.04
C PHE A 55 4.59 1.20 1.70
N GLU A 56 5.49 0.22 1.66
CA GLU A 56 5.97 -0.41 0.43
C GLU A 56 4.83 -1.04 -0.37
N ASN A 57 3.99 -1.87 0.26
CA ASN A 57 2.88 -2.54 -0.42
C ASN A 57 1.90 -1.54 -1.05
N THR A 58 1.57 -0.46 -0.34
CA THR A 58 0.68 0.58 -0.87
C THR A 58 1.28 1.33 -2.04
N LEU A 59 2.57 1.63 -1.99
CA LEU A 59 3.27 2.26 -3.10
C LEU A 59 3.29 1.35 -4.34
N LEU A 60 3.60 0.06 -4.15
CA LEU A 60 3.69 -0.93 -5.23
C LEU A 60 2.33 -1.39 -5.77
N SER A 61 1.27 -1.29 -4.97
CA SER A 61 -0.10 -1.64 -5.40
C SER A 61 -0.59 -0.82 -6.60
N LYS A 62 -0.07 0.41 -6.76
CA LYS A 62 -0.32 1.28 -7.91
C LYS A 62 0.24 0.73 -9.23
N TYR A 63 1.23 -0.17 -9.14
CA TYR A 63 1.96 -0.75 -10.26
C TYR A 63 1.58 -2.22 -10.47
N ALA A 64 0.34 -2.59 -10.13
CA ALA A 64 -0.19 -3.94 -10.28
C ALA A 64 0.65 -5.05 -9.59
N GLU A 65 1.41 -4.69 -8.54
CA GLU A 65 2.40 -5.57 -7.89
C GLU A 65 3.42 -6.17 -8.89
N ASP A 66 3.74 -5.44 -9.96
CA ASP A 66 4.75 -5.84 -10.92
C ASP A 66 6.12 -5.92 -10.23
N TYR A 67 6.70 -7.13 -10.22
CA TYR A 67 7.97 -7.46 -9.55
C TYR A 67 9.17 -6.62 -10.05
N ARG A 68 9.02 -5.91 -11.16
CA ARG A 68 10.03 -5.00 -11.70
C ARG A 68 10.09 -3.69 -10.93
N TYR A 69 9.04 -3.33 -10.20
CA TYR A 69 9.02 -2.15 -9.35
C TYR A 69 9.44 -2.52 -7.93
N PHE A 70 10.30 -1.69 -7.33
CA PHE A 70 10.65 -1.79 -5.93
C PHE A 70 10.92 -0.42 -5.33
N MET A 71 10.64 -0.30 -4.04
CA MET A 71 10.95 0.92 -3.28
C MET A 71 12.45 0.95 -2.96
N LEU A 72 13.09 2.10 -3.17
CA LEU A 72 14.46 2.31 -2.69
C LEU A 72 14.42 2.66 -1.21
N HIS A 73 14.98 1.78 -0.38
CA HIS A 73 15.15 2.03 1.05
C HIS A 73 15.99 3.27 1.31
N GLU A 74 15.78 3.90 2.47
CA GLU A 74 16.44 5.15 2.88
C GLU A 74 16.14 6.36 1.98
N THR A 75 15.12 6.26 1.11
CA THR A 75 14.63 7.39 0.30
C THR A 75 13.28 7.92 0.75
N PHE A 76 12.61 7.23 1.67
CA PHE A 76 11.35 7.71 2.25
C PHE A 76 11.60 8.96 3.10
N THR A 77 10.86 10.03 2.84
CA THR A 77 10.98 11.30 3.55
C THR A 77 9.61 11.90 3.77
N VAL A 78 9.33 12.33 5.00
CA VAL A 78 8.12 13.08 5.33
C VAL A 78 8.36 14.55 4.99
N LEU A 79 7.64 15.02 3.99
CA LEU A 79 7.69 16.39 3.47
C LEU A 79 6.93 17.36 4.38
N SER A 80 5.79 16.92 4.92
CA SER A 80 4.93 17.70 5.79
C SER A 80 4.22 16.81 6.79
N VAL A 81 4.04 17.31 8.00
CA VAL A 81 3.32 16.63 9.08
C VAL A 81 2.37 17.63 9.75
N THR A 82 1.13 17.21 9.90
CA THR A 82 0.08 17.92 10.63
C THR A 82 -0.47 16.99 11.70
N HIS A 83 -1.43 17.44 12.51
CA HIS A 83 -1.98 16.64 13.60
C HIS A 83 -2.66 15.32 13.17
N ASP A 84 -3.12 15.20 11.93
CA ASP A 84 -3.94 14.07 11.44
C ASP A 84 -3.49 13.53 10.07
N MET A 85 -2.42 14.07 9.51
CA MET A 85 -1.95 13.70 8.17
C MET A 85 -0.46 13.94 8.01
N ILE A 86 0.20 13.05 7.26
CA ILE A 86 1.52 13.28 6.68
C ILE A 86 1.46 13.34 5.16
N GLU A 87 2.38 14.09 4.58
CA GLU A 87 2.75 14.03 3.18
C GLU A 87 4.17 13.52 3.08
N TYR A 88 4.42 12.58 2.18
CA TYR A 88 5.71 11.93 2.06
C TYR A 88 6.09 11.71 0.60
N THR A 89 7.38 11.47 0.39
CA THR A 89 7.93 11.05 -0.89
C THR A 89 8.90 9.90 -0.69
N CYS A 90 9.08 9.10 -1.72
CA CYS A 90 10.12 8.08 -1.79
C CYS A 90 10.49 7.85 -3.26
N LYS A 91 11.64 7.21 -3.49
CA LYS A 91 12.02 6.78 -4.83
C LYS A 91 11.58 5.37 -5.10
N LEU A 92 10.99 5.16 -6.27
CA LEU A 92 10.76 3.85 -6.84
C LEU A 92 11.75 3.62 -7.97
N ASN A 93 12.18 2.37 -8.11
CA ASN A 93 12.97 1.92 -9.24
C ASN A 93 12.18 0.92 -10.06
N PHE A 94 12.24 1.08 -11.39
CA PHE A 94 11.75 0.12 -12.35
C PHE A 94 12.94 -0.61 -12.99
N TYR A 95 12.93 -1.94 -12.91
CA TYR A 95 13.92 -2.81 -13.53
C TYR A 95 13.43 -3.38 -14.86
N ALA A 96 14.00 -2.90 -15.96
CA ALA A 96 13.63 -3.32 -17.31
C ALA A 96 14.28 -4.64 -17.76
N GLY A 97 15.22 -5.19 -16.97
CA GLY A 97 16.07 -6.32 -17.39
C GLY A 97 17.38 -5.89 -18.04
N CYS A 98 17.49 -4.63 -18.49
CA CYS A 98 18.70 -4.02 -19.01
C CYS A 98 18.93 -2.68 -18.32
N THR A 99 20.14 -2.46 -17.79
CA THR A 99 20.44 -1.33 -16.89
C THR A 99 20.23 0.04 -17.53
N ASP A 100 20.39 0.15 -18.85
CA ASP A 100 20.18 1.39 -19.62
C ASP A 100 18.70 1.80 -19.71
N GLN A 101 17.78 0.89 -19.41
CA GLN A 101 16.34 1.10 -19.40
C GLN A 101 15.75 1.11 -17.98
N ASN A 102 16.58 1.01 -16.95
CA ASN A 102 16.10 1.17 -15.58
C ASN A 102 15.73 2.63 -15.34
N GLU A 103 14.60 2.86 -14.69
CA GLU A 103 14.13 4.19 -14.37
C GLU A 103 14.03 4.34 -12.85
N THR A 104 14.44 5.50 -12.34
CA THR A 104 14.22 5.88 -10.94
C THR A 104 13.45 7.19 -10.93
N PHE A 105 12.37 7.22 -10.18
CA PHE A 105 11.49 8.37 -10.13
C PHE A 105 10.95 8.55 -8.71
N ASP A 106 10.53 9.77 -8.40
CA ASP A 106 9.93 10.12 -7.11
C ASP A 106 8.42 9.83 -7.13
N GLU A 107 7.95 9.18 -6.07
CA GLU A 107 6.53 8.95 -5.80
C GLU A 107 6.11 9.85 -4.64
N HIS A 108 4.94 10.48 -4.75
CA HIS A 108 4.38 11.35 -3.72
C HIS A 108 3.03 10.82 -3.24
N ALA A 109 2.82 10.84 -1.94
CA ALA A 109 1.56 10.40 -1.35
C ALA A 109 1.32 11.07 0.02
N SER A 110 0.10 10.90 0.51
CA SER A 110 -0.32 11.37 1.82
C SER A 110 -1.09 10.27 2.54
N VAL A 111 -0.93 10.17 3.87
CA VAL A 111 -1.72 9.27 4.69
C VAL A 111 -2.27 10.01 5.90
N ARG A 112 -3.54 9.71 6.24
CA ARG A 112 -4.14 10.17 7.48
C ARG A 112 -3.77 9.24 8.62
N TYR A 113 -3.55 9.82 9.79
CA TYR A 113 -3.27 9.07 10.99
C TYR A 113 -4.02 9.66 12.19
N ARG A 114 -4.05 8.89 13.26
CA ARG A 114 -4.59 9.31 14.55
C ARG A 114 -3.77 8.68 15.68
N ILE A 115 -3.89 9.23 16.87
CA ILE A 115 -3.25 8.68 18.06
C ILE A 115 -4.29 7.90 18.86
N GLU A 116 -4.04 6.62 19.10
CA GLU A 116 -4.87 5.71 19.91
C GLU A 116 -3.96 4.88 20.83
N ASP A 117 -4.27 4.80 22.12
CA ASP A 117 -3.59 3.92 23.08
C ASP A 117 -2.04 3.98 23.01
N ASP A 118 -1.49 5.19 22.94
CA ASP A 118 -0.03 5.44 22.80
C ASP A 118 0.59 4.94 21.48
N HIS A 119 -0.22 4.80 20.43
CA HIS A 119 0.21 4.44 19.08
C HIS A 119 -0.25 5.48 18.05
N ILE A 120 0.58 5.69 17.04
CA ILE A 120 0.15 6.25 15.76
C ILE A 120 -0.54 5.13 14.99
N VAL A 121 -1.81 5.33 14.66
CA VAL A 121 -2.64 4.40 13.90
C VAL A 121 -2.99 5.03 12.57
N PHE A 122 -2.75 4.30 11.49
CA PHE A 122 -3.03 4.74 10.13
C PHE A 122 -3.44 3.57 9.26
N GLU A 123 -4.10 3.89 8.14
CA GLU A 123 -4.66 2.92 7.22
C GLU A 123 -4.04 3.17 5.86
N LEU A 124 -3.57 2.10 5.22
CA LEU A 124 -3.01 2.17 3.89
C LEU A 124 -3.82 1.28 2.94
N ASP A 125 -4.14 1.86 1.79
CA ASP A 125 -4.78 1.15 0.69
C ASP A 125 -3.71 0.39 -0.09
N GLU A 126 -3.75 -0.94 -0.01
CA GLU A 126 -2.87 -1.87 -0.73
C GLU A 126 -3.62 -2.56 -1.86
N THR A 127 -4.75 -1.99 -2.30
CA THR A 127 -5.54 -2.53 -3.40
C THR A 127 -4.78 -2.47 -4.71
N VAL A 128 -4.64 -3.62 -5.36
CA VAL A 128 -4.00 -3.73 -6.68
C VAL A 128 -4.92 -3.15 -7.75
N TRP A 129 -4.47 -2.08 -8.41
CA TRP A 129 -5.22 -1.45 -9.50
C TRP A 129 -4.70 -1.94 -10.85
N TYR A 130 -5.52 -2.71 -11.58
CA TYR A 130 -5.25 -3.03 -12.98
C TYR A 130 -5.88 -1.94 -13.87
N PRO A 131 -5.08 -1.17 -14.64
CA PRO A 131 -5.64 -0.31 -15.66
C PRO A 131 -6.41 -1.17 -16.67
N GLN A 132 -7.67 -0.79 -16.97
CA GLN A 132 -8.51 -1.44 -17.98
C GLN A 132 -8.10 -1.06 -19.40
#